data_AF-A0A4Q3TQK9-F1
#
_entry.id   AF-A0A4Q3TQK9-F1
#
_cell.length_a   1.000
_cell.length_b   1.000
_cell.length_c   1.000
_cell.angle_alpha   90.00
_cell.angle_beta   90.00
_cell.angle_gamma   90.00
#
_symmetry.space_group_name_H-M   'P 1'
#
loop_
_entity.id
_entity.type
_entity.pdbx_description
1 polymer ?
#
loop_
_entity_poly.entity_id
_entity_poly.type
_entity_poly.pdbx_seq_one_letter_code
_entity_poly.pdbx_strand_id
1 'polypeptide(L)'
;MGTTLKAQFETRREAEMTVERLVQEHGIERTDIFVVAAGRENTAGEETAGSDNKADEPSVEERHDAALNGAIEVSVDIEDEDKAAVIREAFAEFSAHDVEEA
;
A
#
# COMPACT_ATOMS: atom_id res chain seq x y z
N MET A 1 13.37 20.43 -6.80
CA MET A 1 12.17 20.35 -5.96
C MET A 1 11.78 18.90 -5.98
N GLY A 2 11.66 18.25 -4.84
CA GLY A 2 11.19 16.86 -4.80
C GLY A 2 9.70 16.83 -5.08
N THR A 3 9.28 15.83 -5.85
CA THR A 3 7.87 15.56 -6.20
C THR A 3 7.51 14.19 -5.65
N THR A 4 6.29 14.00 -5.17
CA THR A 4 5.84 12.66 -4.75
C THR A 4 4.80 12.14 -5.74
N LEU A 5 5.00 10.94 -6.29
CA LEU A 5 3.95 10.23 -7.04
C LEU A 5 3.23 9.27 -6.11
N LYS A 6 1.90 9.27 -6.18
CA LYS A 6 1.04 8.37 -5.41
C LYS A 6 0.14 7.57 -6.34
N ALA A 7 -0.17 6.34 -5.95
CA ALA A 7 -1.18 5.53 -6.61
C ALA A 7 -1.77 4.51 -5.64
N GLN A 8 -2.98 4.06 -5.94
CA GLN A 8 -3.69 3.03 -5.18
C GLN A 8 -3.72 1.70 -5.92
N PHE A 9 -3.74 0.61 -5.16
CA PHE A 9 -3.78 -0.77 -5.64
C PHE A 9 -4.90 -1.51 -4.94
N GLU A 10 -5.69 -2.27 -5.69
CA GLU A 10 -6.80 -3.05 -5.12
C GLU A 10 -6.29 -4.15 -4.18
N THR A 11 -5.13 -4.74 -4.49
CA THR A 11 -4.56 -5.83 -3.71
C THR A 11 -3.18 -5.50 -3.16
N ARG A 12 -2.88 -6.07 -1.99
CA ARG A 12 -1.53 -6.06 -1.40
C ARG A 12 -0.47 -6.60 -2.35
N ARG A 13 -0.84 -7.63 -3.13
CA ARG A 13 0.06 -8.29 -4.08
C ARG A 13 0.50 -7.33 -5.19
N GLU A 14 -0.40 -6.56 -5.76
CA GLU A 14 -0.08 -5.60 -6.83
C GLU A 14 0.83 -4.48 -6.31
N ALA A 15 0.54 -3.96 -5.11
CA ALA A 15 1.40 -3.00 -4.44
C ALA A 15 2.81 -3.57 -4.21
N GLU A 16 2.93 -4.79 -3.69
CA GLU A 16 4.22 -5.44 -3.43
C GLU A 16 5.01 -5.72 -4.72
N MET A 17 4.35 -6.20 -5.78
CA MET A 17 4.98 -6.41 -7.09
C MET A 17 5.51 -5.10 -7.70
N THR A 18 4.77 -4.00 -7.51
CA THR A 18 5.22 -2.66 -7.91
C THR A 18 6.48 -2.26 -7.15
N VAL A 19 6.47 -2.37 -5.81
CA VAL A 19 7.65 -2.06 -4.99
C VAL A 19 8.85 -2.92 -5.41
N GLU A 20 8.62 -4.20 -5.67
CA GLU A 20 9.64 -5.11 -6.15
C GLU A 20 10.26 -4.64 -7.46
N ARG A 21 9.43 -4.31 -8.46
CA ARG A 21 9.87 -3.80 -9.77
C ARG A 21 10.69 -2.52 -9.63
N LEU A 22 10.20 -1.56 -8.85
CA LEU A 22 10.87 -0.27 -8.65
C LEU A 22 12.25 -0.43 -8.00
N VAL A 23 12.35 -1.28 -6.97
CA VAL A 23 13.61 -1.47 -6.25
C VAL A 23 14.59 -2.33 -7.06
N GLN A 24 14.15 -3.47 -7.57
CA GLN A 24 15.06 -4.45 -8.15
C GLN A 24 15.49 -4.08 -9.57
N GLU A 25 14.57 -3.59 -10.41
CA GLU A 25 14.86 -3.33 -11.83
C GLU A 25 15.30 -1.89 -12.07
N HIS A 26 14.69 -0.94 -11.37
CA HIS A 26 14.91 0.48 -11.59
C HIS A 26 15.81 1.14 -10.53
N GLY A 27 16.20 0.39 -9.49
CA GLY A 27 17.14 0.86 -8.48
C GLY A 27 16.60 2.02 -7.64
N ILE A 28 15.28 2.16 -7.50
CA ILE A 28 14.69 3.14 -6.59
C ILE A 28 15.02 2.71 -5.16
N GLU A 29 15.47 3.67 -4.34
CA GLU A 29 15.81 3.37 -2.96
C GLU A 29 14.53 3.02 -2.19
N ARG A 30 14.56 1.89 -1.48
CA ARG A 30 13.38 1.45 -0.70
C ARG A 30 12.95 2.48 0.34
N THR A 31 13.86 3.35 0.78
CA THR A 31 13.61 4.46 1.71
C THR A 31 12.72 5.55 1.13
N ASP A 32 12.64 5.65 -0.20
CA ASP A 32 11.84 6.66 -0.90
C ASP A 32 10.43 6.15 -1.21
N ILE A 33 10.12 4.90 -0.83
CA ILE A 33 8.85 4.24 -1.11
C ILE A 33 8.07 4.04 0.18
N PHE A 34 6.86 4.56 0.25
CA PHE A 34 5.96 4.39 1.38
C PHE A 34 4.75 3.58 0.95
N VAL A 35 4.34 2.64 1.79
CA VAL A 35 3.19 1.76 1.53
C VAL A 35 2.28 1.84 2.74
N VAL A 36 1.05 2.29 2.53
CA VAL A 36 0.06 2.48 3.59
C VAL A 36 -1.29 1.93 3.15
N ALA A 37 -2.18 1.65 4.11
CA ALA A 37 -3.58 1.41 3.78
C ALA A 37 -4.20 2.72 3.29
N ALA A 38 -4.93 2.68 2.17
CA ALA A 38 -5.62 3.87 1.65
C ALA A 38 -6.83 4.27 2.51
N GLY A 39 -7.40 3.30 3.23
CA GLY A 39 -8.56 3.48 4.10
C GLY A 39 -8.60 2.50 5.27
N ARG A 40 -9.60 2.68 6.13
CA ARG A 40 -9.76 1.92 7.37
C ARG A 40 -10.09 0.44 7.15
N GLU A 41 -10.60 0.09 5.98
CA GLU A 41 -10.97 -1.30 5.69
C GLU A 41 -9.76 -2.24 5.53
N ASN A 42 -8.54 -1.68 5.46
CA ASN A 42 -7.26 -2.41 5.49
C ASN A 42 -6.38 -2.01 6.69
N THR A 43 -6.97 -1.54 7.79
CA THR A 43 -6.26 -1.21 9.03
C THR A 43 -6.79 -2.04 10.21
N ALA A 44 -5.88 -2.57 11.01
CA ALA A 44 -6.20 -3.21 12.28
C ALA A 44 -5.83 -2.25 13.43
N GLY A 45 -6.65 -2.20 14.48
CA GLY A 45 -6.37 -1.43 15.70
C GLY A 45 -6.99 -0.03 15.76
N GLU A 46 -7.77 0.40 14.75
CA GLU A 46 -8.64 1.58 14.89
C GLU A 46 -9.90 1.29 15.73
N GLU A 47 -10.37 0.04 15.69
CA GLU A 47 -11.52 -0.45 16.43
C GLU A 47 -11.07 -1.33 17.61
N THR A 48 -11.90 -1.39 18.66
CA THR A 48 -11.65 -2.25 19.82
C THR A 48 -11.68 -3.73 19.42
N ALA A 49 -10.54 -4.43 19.53
CA ALA A 49 -10.40 -5.83 19.19
C ALA A 49 -10.77 -6.76 20.35
N GLY A 50 -10.84 -8.07 20.09
CA GLY A 50 -11.14 -9.08 21.12
C GLY A 50 -10.15 -9.05 22.30
N SER A 51 -8.87 -8.76 22.02
CA SER A 51 -7.82 -8.62 23.04
C SER A 51 -7.96 -7.37 23.91
N ASP A 52 -8.69 -6.36 23.42
CA ASP A 52 -8.94 -5.11 24.16
C ASP A 52 -10.14 -5.25 25.12
N ASN A 53 -10.97 -6.27 24.88
CA ASN A 53 -12.08 -6.63 25.74
C ASN A 53 -11.64 -7.63 26.83
N LYS A 54 -12.41 -7.71 27.92
CA LYS A 54 -12.24 -8.80 28.88
C LYS A 54 -12.45 -10.13 28.14
N ALA A 55 -11.57 -11.09 28.40
CA ALA A 55 -11.64 -12.41 27.80
C ALA A 55 -13.01 -13.05 28.04
N ASP A 56 -13.72 -13.32 26.94
CA ASP A 56 -14.93 -14.14 26.90
C ASP A 56 -14.55 -15.61 26.60
N GLU A 57 -15.54 -16.51 26.54
CA GLU A 57 -15.29 -17.89 26.11
C GLU A 57 -14.82 -17.94 24.64
N PRO A 58 -13.83 -18.78 24.28
CA PRO A 58 -13.33 -18.87 22.92
C PRO A 58 -14.42 -19.33 21.94
N SER A 59 -14.61 -18.58 20.85
CA SER A 59 -15.52 -18.95 19.76
C SER A 59 -14.90 -20.02 18.85
N VAL A 60 -15.74 -20.90 18.31
CA VAL A 60 -15.33 -21.97 17.36
C VAL A 60 -15.54 -21.57 15.90
N GLU A 61 -16.29 -20.50 15.63
CA GLU A 61 -16.50 -19.99 14.27
C GLU A 61 -15.26 -19.29 13.71
N GLU A 62 -15.04 -19.48 12.40
CA GLU A 62 -14.04 -18.75 11.64
C GLU A 62 -14.37 -17.25 11.61
N ARG A 63 -13.36 -16.42 11.90
CA ARG A 63 -13.46 -14.96 11.86
C ARG A 63 -13.19 -14.47 10.43
N HIS A 64 -14.13 -13.71 9.87
CA HIS A 64 -14.01 -13.10 8.53
C HIS A 64 -13.89 -11.57 8.57
N ASP A 65 -13.83 -11.00 9.76
CA ASP A 65 -13.83 -9.55 10.01
C ASP A 65 -12.41 -8.96 10.09
N ALA A 66 -11.39 -9.71 9.66
CA ALA A 66 -10.07 -9.15 9.49
C ALA A 66 -10.09 -8.04 8.44
N ALA A 67 -9.46 -6.91 8.74
CA ALA A 67 -9.33 -5.75 7.84
C ALA A 67 -8.35 -6.06 6.70
N LEU A 68 -8.77 -6.95 5.79
CA LEU A 68 -8.00 -7.40 4.63
C LEU A 68 -8.58 -6.84 3.32
N ASN A 69 -9.68 -6.08 3.40
CA ASN A 69 -10.48 -5.68 2.26
C ASN A 69 -10.36 -4.17 2.09
N GLY A 70 -9.35 -3.68 1.38
CA GLY A 70 -9.21 -2.25 1.10
C GLY A 70 -7.96 -1.95 0.29
N ALA A 71 -7.99 -0.85 -0.45
CA ALA A 71 -6.90 -0.46 -1.32
C ALA A 71 -5.63 -0.10 -0.54
N ILE A 72 -4.48 -0.30 -1.18
CA ILE A 72 -3.16 0.05 -0.65
C ILE A 72 -2.65 1.25 -1.43
N GLU A 73 -2.27 2.31 -0.73
CA GLU A 73 -1.59 3.44 -1.35
C GLU A 73 -0.08 3.20 -1.32
N VAL A 74 0.56 3.37 -2.47
CA VAL A 74 2.01 3.45 -2.60
C VAL A 74 2.37 4.87 -3.01
N SER A 75 3.28 5.48 -2.27
CA SER A 75 3.85 6.77 -2.62
C SER A 75 5.36 6.67 -2.78
N VAL A 76 5.89 7.39 -3.76
CA VAL A 76 7.31 7.37 -4.11
C VAL A 76 7.80 8.80 -4.20
N ASP A 77 8.81 9.13 -3.40
CA ASP A 77 9.49 10.42 -3.45
C ASP A 77 10.49 10.45 -4.61
N ILE A 78 10.47 11.54 -5.37
CA ILE A 78 11.20 11.70 -6.62
C ILE A 78 12.06 12.94 -6.54
N GLU A 79 13.37 12.73 -6.53
CA GLU A 79 14.34 13.83 -6.64
C GLU A 79 14.77 14.12 -8.09
N ASP A 80 14.48 13.18 -9.01
CA ASP A 80 14.88 13.21 -10.42
C ASP A 80 13.68 12.95 -11.33
N GLU A 81 13.33 13.93 -12.18
CA GLU A 81 12.20 13.84 -13.11
C GLU A 81 12.30 12.65 -14.07
N ASP A 82 13.51 12.18 -14.41
CA ASP A 82 13.69 11.01 -15.28
C ASP A 82 13.14 9.73 -14.62
N LYS A 83 13.10 9.66 -13.29
CA LYS A 83 12.51 8.54 -12.54
C LYS A 83 10.98 8.57 -12.53
N ALA A 84 10.35 9.74 -12.74
CA ALA A 84 8.90 9.86 -12.69
C ALA A 84 8.20 9.05 -13.80
N ALA A 85 8.78 9.00 -14.99
CA ALA A 85 8.25 8.20 -16.10
C ALA A 85 8.28 6.69 -15.77
N VAL A 86 9.39 6.22 -15.19
CA VAL A 86 9.59 4.82 -14.79
C VAL A 86 8.59 4.43 -13.69
N ILE A 87 8.36 5.30 -12.70
CA ILE A 87 7.40 5.05 -11.63
C ILE A 87 5.98 4.93 -12.19
N ARG A 88 5.58 5.83 -13.10
CA ARG A 88 4.27 5.78 -13.75
C ARG A 88 4.09 4.50 -14.58
N GLU A 89 5.14 4.03 -15.25
CA GLU A 89 5.11 2.77 -16.00
C GLU A 89 4.91 1.57 -15.08
N ALA A 90 5.68 1.49 -13.98
CA ALA A 90 5.52 0.41 -13.00
C ALA A 90 4.13 0.43 -12.35
N PHE A 91 3.60 1.61 -12.03
CA PHE A 91 2.23 1.76 -11.52
C PHE A 91 1.21 1.22 -12.52
N ALA A 92 1.34 1.57 -13.80
CA ALA A 92 0.45 1.07 -14.85
C ALA A 92 0.56 -0.45 -15.08
N GLU A 93 1.76 -1.02 -14.96
CA GLU A 93 2.01 -2.46 -15.13
C GLU A 93 1.20 -3.31 -14.15
N PHE A 94 1.06 -2.84 -12.91
CA PHE A 94 0.38 -3.57 -11.83
C PHE A 94 -1.00 -2.98 -11.49
N SER A 95 -1.67 -2.40 -12.49
CA SER A 95 -3.06 -1.95 -12.40
C SER A 95 -3.31 -0.87 -11.32
N ALA A 96 -2.32 -0.01 -11.06
CA ALA A 96 -2.54 1.11 -10.16
C ALA A 96 -3.60 2.07 -10.71
N HIS A 97 -4.35 2.69 -9.82
CA HIS A 97 -5.37 3.68 -10.11
C HIS A 97 -5.17 4.92 -9.23
N ASP A 98 -5.91 5.99 -9.52
CA ASP A 98 -5.81 7.28 -8.83
C ASP A 98 -4.36 7.80 -8.76
N VAL A 99 -3.63 7.68 -9.87
CA VAL A 99 -2.24 8.14 -9.97
C VAL A 99 -2.21 9.66 -9.94
N GLU A 100 -1.56 10.24 -8.94
CA GLU A 100 -1.45 11.68 -8.76
C GLU A 100 -0.04 12.13 -8.35
N GLU A 101 0.23 13.40 -8.62
CA GLU A 101 1.47 14.08 -8.28
C GLU A 101 1.18 15.06 -7.14
N ALA A 102 1.91 14.93 -6.03
CA ALA A 102 1.72 15.66 -4.78
C ALA A 102 2.93 16.51 -4.40
#